data_AF-A0A0K0E9D9-F1
#
_entry.id   AF-A0A0K0E9D9-F1
#
_cell.length_a   1.000
_cell.length_b   1.000
_cell.length_c   1.000
_cell.angle_alpha   90.00
_cell.angle_beta   90.00
_cell.angle_gamma   90.00
#
_symmetry.space_group_name_H-M   'P 1'
#
loop_
_entity.id
_entity.type
_entity.pdbx_description
1 polymer ?
#
loop_
_entity_poly.entity_id
_entity_poly.type
_entity_poly.pdbx_seq_one_letter_code
_entity_poly.pdbx_strand_id
1 'polypeptide(L)'
;MWNILILFLILIFLKLIRKKIYGKKVDEERNEKAVVVTGCDTGYELALKFASQSMTVFAACRTRKGIEELKREGKQFKGKVHAFIMSVDTMKVIRRIINVSRKY
;
A
#
# COMPACT_ATOMS: atom_id res chain seq x y z
N MET A 1 38.97 -25.39 19.93
CA MET A 1 38.95 -24.00 19.42
C MET A 1 38.34 -23.90 18.02
N TRP A 2 38.67 -24.79 17.09
CA TRP A 2 38.15 -24.76 15.71
C TRP A 2 36.61 -24.89 15.58
N ASN A 3 35.98 -25.70 16.43
CA ASN A 3 34.52 -25.89 16.43
C ASN A 3 33.74 -24.59 16.73
N ILE A 4 34.30 -23.73 17.58
CA ILE A 4 33.69 -22.42 17.90
C ILE A 4 33.80 -21.48 16.70
N LEU A 5 34.92 -21.53 15.98
CA LEU A 5 35.13 -20.75 14.75
C LEU A 5 34.15 -21.17 13.63
N ILE A 6 33.94 -22.49 13.46
CA ILE A 6 33.00 -23.04 12.48
C ILE A 6 31.57 -22.62 12.82
N LEU A 7 31.17 -22.71 14.10
CA LEU A 7 29.84 -22.28 14.53
C LEU A 7 29.60 -20.79 14.26
N PHE A 8 30.61 -19.95 14.49
CA PHE A 8 30.52 -18.52 14.24
C PHE A 8 30.38 -18.20 12.74
N LEU A 9 31.13 -18.88 11.89
CA LEU A 9 31.03 -18.77 10.43
C LEU A 9 29.64 -19.21 9.93
N ILE A 10 29.09 -20.30 10.46
CA ILE A 10 27.74 -20.78 10.14
C ILE A 10 26.69 -19.72 10.51
N LEU A 11 26.79 -19.11 11.68
CA LEU A 11 25.84 -18.07 12.11
C LEU A 11 25.90 -16.81 11.22
N ILE A 12 27.11 -16.39 10.81
CA ILE A 12 27.30 -15.28 9.85
C ILE A 12 26.67 -15.65 8.50
N PHE A 13 26.94 -16.86 8.01
CA PHE A 13 26.41 -17.35 6.75
C PHE A 13 24.88 -17.43 6.76
N LEU A 14 24.28 -17.94 7.83
CA LEU A 14 22.82 -17.95 8.02
C LEU A 14 22.24 -16.54 8.08
N LYS A 15 22.92 -15.56 8.70
CA LYS A 15 22.51 -14.16 8.68
C LYS A 15 22.55 -13.57 7.27
N LEU A 16 23.60 -13.87 6.49
CA LEU A 16 23.72 -13.42 5.11
C LEU A 16 22.63 -14.03 4.22
N ILE A 17 22.36 -15.32 4.37
CA ILE A 17 21.27 -16.01 3.67
C ILE A 17 19.92 -15.42 4.07
N ARG A 18 19.66 -15.22 5.37
CA ARG A 18 18.43 -14.58 5.83
C ARG A 18 18.29 -13.17 5.26
N LYS A 19 19.35 -12.37 5.26
CA LYS A 19 19.34 -11.05 4.63
C LYS A 19 19.10 -11.12 3.12
N LYS A 20 19.56 -12.17 2.42
CA LYS A 20 19.33 -12.34 0.98
C LYS A 20 17.91 -12.84 0.66
N ILE A 21 17.36 -13.72 1.49
CA ILE A 21 16.02 -14.29 1.32
C ILE A 21 14.93 -13.32 1.78
N TYR A 22 15.07 -12.76 2.98
CA TYR A 22 14.11 -11.83 3.60
C TYR A 22 14.41 -10.35 3.30
N GLY A 23 15.62 -10.03 2.85
CA GLY A 23 15.99 -8.68 2.40
C GLY A 23 15.81 -8.47 0.90
N LYS A 24 15.02 -9.33 0.23
CA LYS A 24 14.26 -8.84 -0.93
C LYS A 24 13.35 -7.74 -0.42
N LYS A 25 13.85 -6.50 -0.51
CA LYS A 25 13.04 -5.31 -0.56
C LYS A 25 11.84 -5.66 -1.45
N VAL A 26 10.65 -5.60 -0.87
CA VAL A 26 9.40 -5.49 -1.62
C VAL A 26 9.68 -4.46 -2.71
N ASP A 27 9.65 -4.93 -3.97
CA ASP A 27 10.17 -4.22 -5.13
C ASP A 27 9.89 -2.73 -5.05
N GLU A 28 10.94 -1.92 -5.22
CA GLU A 28 10.79 -0.47 -5.37
C GLU A 28 9.83 -0.15 -6.53
N GLU A 29 9.68 -1.05 -7.52
CA GLU A 29 8.71 -0.98 -8.63
C GLU A 29 7.23 -1.03 -8.18
N ARG A 30 6.90 -1.62 -7.02
CA ARG A 30 5.50 -1.63 -6.53
C ARG A 30 5.06 -0.24 -6.04
N ASN A 31 6.01 0.64 -5.71
CA ASN A 31 5.72 2.03 -5.36
C ASN A 31 5.29 2.88 -6.57
N GLU A 32 5.52 2.43 -7.81
CA GLU A 32 5.13 3.18 -9.02
C GLU A 32 3.67 2.98 -9.41
N LYS A 33 3.01 1.93 -8.91
CA LYS A 33 1.63 1.60 -9.30
C LYS A 33 0.63 2.29 -8.38
N ALA A 34 -0.27 3.07 -8.99
CA ALA A 34 -1.44 3.61 -8.32
C ALA A 34 -2.67 2.72 -8.58
N VAL A 35 -3.54 2.59 -7.59
CA VAL A 35 -4.82 1.88 -7.70
C VAL A 35 -5.97 2.82 -7.40
N VAL A 36 -7.09 2.62 -8.09
CA VAL A 36 -8.34 3.31 -7.80
C VAL A 36 -9.30 2.28 -7.22
N VAL A 37 -9.86 2.57 -6.05
CA VAL A 37 -10.82 1.71 -5.37
C VAL A 37 -12.13 2.47 -5.21
N THR A 38 -13.24 1.84 -5.56
CA THR A 38 -14.59 2.42 -5.42
C THR A 38 -15.41 1.66 -4.39
N GLY A 39 -16.47 2.28 -3.87
CA GLY A 39 -17.32 1.65 -2.85
C GLY A 39 -16.70 1.61 -1.46
N CYS A 40 -15.83 2.57 -1.12
CA CYS A 40 -15.07 2.56 0.13
C CYS A 40 -15.84 3.05 1.37
N ASP A 41 -17.18 3.13 1.35
CA ASP A 41 -17.96 3.46 2.56
C ASP A 41 -18.18 2.26 3.49
N THR A 42 -18.27 1.05 2.93
CA THR A 42 -18.55 -0.18 3.69
C THR A 42 -17.49 -1.27 3.52
N GLY A 43 -16.55 -1.11 2.58
CA GLY A 43 -15.55 -2.12 2.22
C GLY A 43 -14.17 -1.53 1.92
N TYR A 44 -13.65 -0.67 2.81
CA TYR A 44 -12.39 0.03 2.59
C TYR A 44 -11.13 -0.82 2.87
N GLU A 45 -11.29 -2.06 3.33
CA GLU A 45 -10.21 -3.01 3.61
C GLU A 45 -9.35 -3.26 2.37
N LEU A 46 -9.96 -3.25 1.18
CA LEU A 46 -9.22 -3.38 -0.08
C LEU A 46 -8.29 -2.18 -0.31
N ALA A 47 -8.76 -0.97 -0.03
CA ALA A 47 -7.95 0.24 -0.13
C ALA A 47 -6.78 0.20 0.88
N LEU A 48 -7.04 -0.22 2.12
CA LEU A 48 -6.00 -0.38 3.15
C LEU A 48 -5.01 -1.49 2.81
N LYS A 49 -5.47 -2.60 2.22
CA LYS A 49 -4.60 -3.69 1.75
C LYS A 49 -3.60 -3.23 0.70
N PHE A 50 -4.00 -2.35 -0.21
CA PHE A 50 -3.06 -1.77 -1.18
C PHE A 50 -2.13 -0.74 -0.53
N ALA A 51 -2.64 0.08 0.40
CA ALA A 51 -1.82 1.03 1.14
C ALA A 51 -0.74 0.34 1.99
N SER A 52 -1.06 -0.79 2.64
CA SER A 52 -0.10 -1.60 3.42
C SER A 52 1.00 -2.21 2.55
N GLN A 53 0.73 -2.37 1.25
CA GLN A 53 1.70 -2.78 0.24
C GLN A 53 2.49 -1.59 -0.35
N SER A 54 2.46 -0.43 0.30
CA SER A 54 3.14 0.82 -0.10
C SER A 54 2.66 1.43 -1.42
N MET A 55 1.47 1.07 -1.90
CA MET A 55 0.91 1.62 -3.15
C MET A 55 0.20 2.96 -2.90
N THR A 56 0.13 3.80 -3.94
CA THR A 56 -0.74 4.98 -3.93
C THR A 56 -2.17 4.56 -4.23
N VAL A 57 -3.12 4.92 -3.36
CA VAL A 57 -4.51 4.49 -3.42
C VAL A 57 -5.43 5.71 -3.57
N PHE A 58 -6.18 5.75 -4.65
CA PHE A 58 -7.25 6.71 -4.89
C PHE A 58 -8.59 6.07 -4.52
N ALA A 59 -9.12 6.43 -3.35
CA ALA A 59 -10.30 5.80 -2.79
C ALA A 59 -11.55 6.67 -2.96
N ALA A 60 -12.61 6.08 -3.48
CA ALA A 60 -13.86 6.75 -3.74
C ALA A 60 -14.93 6.31 -2.73
N CYS A 61 -15.39 7.27 -1.93
CA CYS A 61 -16.48 7.09 -0.97
C CYS A 61 -17.67 7.96 -1.38
N ARG A 62 -18.88 7.55 -1.03
CA ARG A 62 -20.12 8.33 -1.18
C ARG A 62 -20.29 9.34 -0.06
N THR A 63 -19.76 9.05 1.12
CA THR A 63 -19.95 9.85 2.34
C THR A 63 -18.66 10.54 2.80
N ARG A 64 -18.81 11.68 3.49
CA ARG A 64 -17.68 12.33 4.18
C ARG A 64 -17.13 11.48 5.31
N LYS A 65 -18.02 10.80 6.04
CA LYS A 65 -17.66 9.89 7.12
C LYS A 65 -16.70 8.80 6.62
N GLY A 66 -17.02 8.15 5.50
CA GLY A 66 -16.14 7.13 4.89
C GLY A 66 -14.78 7.68 4.48
N ILE A 67 -14.69 8.94 4.05
CA ILE A 67 -13.40 9.59 3.74
C ILE A 67 -12.56 9.80 4.99
N GLU A 68 -13.19 10.28 6.06
CA GLU A 68 -12.50 10.56 7.33
C GLU A 68 -12.00 9.28 7.99
N GLU A 69 -12.83 8.24 8.04
CA GLU A 69 -12.47 6.92 8.56
C GLU A 69 -11.31 6.32 7.76
N LEU A 70 -11.42 6.29 6.42
CA LEU A 70 -10.38 5.75 5.57
C LEU A 70 -9.06 6.54 5.63
N LYS A 71 -9.12 7.88 5.73
CA LYS A 71 -7.90 8.69 5.93
C LYS A 71 -7.28 8.43 7.28
N ARG A 72 -8.07 8.30 8.34
CA ARG A 72 -7.59 8.01 9.69
C ARG A 72 -6.86 6.67 9.72
N GLU A 73 -7.48 5.64 9.16
CA GLU A 73 -6.90 4.29 9.14
C GLU A 73 -5.74 4.15 8.17
N GLY A 74 -5.79 4.86 7.03
CA GLY A 74 -4.72 4.84 6.03
C GLY A 74 -3.39 5.43 6.52
N LYS A 75 -3.40 6.34 7.51
CA LYS A 75 -2.20 7.01 8.04
C LYS A 75 -1.14 6.06 8.60
N GLN A 76 -1.54 4.86 9.03
CA GLN A 76 -0.61 3.88 9.61
C GLN A 76 0.24 3.17 8.54
N PHE A 77 -0.13 3.29 7.26
CA PHE A 77 0.55 2.61 6.17
C PHE A 77 1.50 3.55 5.43
N LYS A 78 2.54 2.96 4.83
CA LYS A 78 3.52 3.70 4.00
C LYS A 78 2.92 4.19 2.68
N GLY A 79 1.92 3.47 2.14
CA GLY A 79 1.20 3.85 0.93
C GLY A 79 0.31 5.06 1.16
N LYS A 80 0.20 5.95 0.16
CA LYS A 80 -0.59 7.19 0.26
C LYS A 80 -2.05 6.92 -0.07
N VAL A 81 -2.95 7.28 0.83
CA VAL A 81 -4.40 7.16 0.60
C VAL A 81 -5.02 8.53 0.29
N HIS A 82 -5.51 8.69 -0.94
CA HIS A 82 -6.22 9.85 -1.44
C HIS A 82 -7.71 9.53 -1.54
N ALA A 83 -8.44 9.75 -0.43
CA ALA A 83 -9.88 9.54 -0.38
C ALA A 83 -10.66 10.78 -0.85
N PHE A 84 -11.69 10.60 -1.68
CA PHE A 84 -12.53 11.67 -2.23
C PHE A 84 -14.00 11.24 -2.39
N ILE A 85 -14.91 12.24 -2.37
CA ILE A 85 -16.35 12.00 -2.57
C ILE A 85 -16.61 11.69 -4.04
N MET A 86 -17.32 10.60 -4.30
CA MET A 86 -17.82 10.25 -5.62
C MET A 86 -19.05 9.34 -5.52
N SER A 87 -20.07 9.65 -6.33
CA SER A 87 -21.17 8.71 -6.63
C SER A 87 -20.85 7.97 -7.92
N VAL A 88 -20.99 6.64 -7.93
CA VAL A 88 -20.63 5.77 -9.07
C VAL A 88 -21.75 5.69 -10.13
N ASP A 89 -22.87 6.35 -9.88
CA ASP A 89 -24.09 6.37 -10.70
C ASP A 89 -23.95 7.07 -12.07
N THR A 90 -22.87 7.83 -12.31
CA THR A 90 -22.75 8.70 -13.49
C THR A 90 -21.43 8.50 -14.23
N MET A 91 -21.45 8.52 -15.56
CA MET A 91 -20.26 8.50 -16.45
C MET A 91 -19.18 9.57 -16.11
N LYS A 92 -19.54 10.60 -15.33
CA LYS A 92 -18.62 11.61 -14.77
C LYS A 92 -17.53 11.00 -13.85
N VAL A 93 -17.75 9.80 -13.31
CA VAL A 93 -16.82 9.04 -12.47
C VAL A 93 -15.46 8.86 -13.13
N ILE A 94 -15.44 8.40 -14.39
CA ILE A 94 -14.19 8.11 -15.10
C ILE A 94 -13.39 9.39 -15.33
N ARG A 95 -14.04 10.50 -15.71
CA ARG A 95 -13.35 11.80 -15.84
C ARG A 95 -12.76 12.28 -14.52
N ARG A 96 -13.47 12.12 -13.42
CA ARG A 96 -12.99 12.51 -12.09
C ARG A 96 -11.76 11.71 -11.71
N ILE A 97 -11.79 10.39 -11.89
CA ILE A 97 -10.67 9.50 -11.62
C ILE A 97 -9.46 9.90 -12.47
N ILE A 98 -9.62 10.06 -13.78
CA ILE A 98 -8.52 10.46 -14.68
C ILE A 98 -7.91 11.80 -14.25
N ASN A 99 -8.73 12.79 -13.90
CA ASN A 99 -8.23 14.10 -13.48
C ASN A 99 -7.50 14.06 -12.13
N VAL A 100 -7.99 13.24 -11.19
CA VAL A 100 -7.32 13.04 -9.89
C VAL A 100 -6.00 12.31 -10.09
N SER A 101 -5.99 11.23 -10.86
CA SER A 101 -4.77 10.45 -11.15
C SER A 101 -3.71 11.25 -11.90
N ARG A 102 -4.09 12.24 -12.73
CA ARG A 102 -3.13 13.13 -13.42
C ARG A 102 -2.45 14.15 -12.52
N LYS A 103 -2.98 14.41 -11.32
CA LYS A 103 -2.46 15.44 -10.40
C LYS A 103 -1.34 14.93 -9.49
N TYR A 104 -1.07 13.63 -9.51
CA TYR A 104 -0.12 12.94 -8.64
C TYR A 104 0.78 12.05 -9.48
#